data_AF-A0A0M3AG02-F1
#
_entry.id   AF-A0A0M3AG02-F1
#
_cell.length_a   1.000
_cell.length_b   1.000
_cell.length_c   1.000
_cell.angle_alpha   90.00
_cell.angle_beta   90.00
_cell.angle_gamma   90.00
#
_symmetry.space_group_name_H-M   'P 1'
#
loop_
_entity.id
_entity.type
_entity.pdbx_description
1 polymer ?
#
loop_
_entity_poly.entity_id
_entity_poly.type
_entity_poly.pdbx_seq_one_letter_code
_entity_poly.pdbx_strand_id
1 'polypeptide(L)'
;MNKKTEVSSNLELKPIFISLLSPEILLAHLDINNNEWLTYDSDWLYKVEKKDITLPFQRILYITNNMKNIEICRIKQKYLNTQKNQRTLFNGRKLETAQKIIRAILNLADETPIEDWTQNIENRTLVEDIIASNHIKILSLV
;
A
#
# COMPACT_ATOMS: atom_id res chain seq x y z
N MET A 1 -25.47 -21.47 -35.40
CA MET A 1 -25.81 -20.98 -34.05
C MET A 1 -24.50 -20.67 -33.33
N ASN A 2 -24.14 -19.39 -33.23
CA ASN A 2 -22.84 -18.94 -32.73
C ASN A 2 -22.76 -19.12 -31.21
N LYS A 3 -21.80 -19.91 -30.74
CA LYS A 3 -21.36 -19.87 -29.33
C LYS A 3 -20.58 -18.57 -29.13
N LYS A 4 -21.14 -17.66 -28.34
CA LYS A 4 -20.40 -16.52 -27.81
C LYS A 4 -19.31 -17.08 -26.89
N THR A 5 -18.06 -16.90 -27.28
CA THR A 5 -16.91 -17.11 -26.42
C THR A 5 -16.88 -15.95 -25.43
N GLU A 6 -17.30 -16.18 -24.20
CA GLU A 6 -17.01 -15.28 -23.08
C GLU A 6 -15.51 -15.32 -22.86
N VAL A 7 -14.82 -14.27 -23.31
CA VAL A 7 -13.42 -14.03 -22.96
C VAL A 7 -13.44 -13.49 -21.53
N SER A 8 -13.44 -14.40 -20.57
CA SER A 8 -13.09 -14.08 -19.19
C SER A 8 -11.65 -13.59 -19.19
N SER A 9 -11.48 -12.27 -19.18
CA SER A 9 -10.20 -11.62 -18.96
C SER A 9 -9.78 -11.87 -17.51
N ASN A 10 -9.29 -13.08 -17.22
CA ASN A 10 -8.41 -13.33 -16.09
C ASN A 10 -7.12 -12.54 -16.37
N LEU A 11 -7.15 -11.26 -16.01
CA LEU A 11 -5.95 -10.49 -15.76
C LEU A 11 -5.21 -11.25 -14.65
N GLU A 12 -4.25 -12.09 -15.02
CA GLU A 12 -3.25 -12.59 -14.07
C GLU A 12 -2.57 -11.36 -13.46
N LEU A 13 -3.11 -10.93 -12.31
CA LEU A 13 -2.55 -9.84 -11.53
C LEU A 13 -1.18 -10.31 -11.07
N LYS A 14 -0.13 -9.81 -11.74
CA LYS A 14 1.24 -9.97 -11.26
C LYS A 14 1.28 -9.62 -9.78
N PRO A 15 1.99 -10.37 -8.94
CA PRO A 15 2.07 -10.09 -7.52
C PRO A 15 2.39 -8.62 -7.24
N ILE A 16 1.59 -7.98 -6.39
CA ILE A 16 1.79 -6.60 -5.99
C ILE A 16 2.03 -6.58 -4.49
N PHE A 17 3.08 -5.90 -4.06
CA PHE A 17 3.25 -5.50 -2.67
C PHE A 17 3.22 -3.97 -2.59
N ILE A 18 2.34 -3.43 -1.75
CA ILE A 18 2.17 -1.99 -1.54
C ILE A 18 2.50 -1.69 -0.08
N SER A 19 3.38 -0.73 0.15
CA SER A 19 3.58 -0.08 1.44
C SER A 19 3.09 1.35 1.34
N LEU A 20 2.26 1.79 2.29
CA LEU A 20 1.73 3.15 2.32
C LEU A 20 1.61 3.70 3.74
N LEU A 21 1.58 5.03 3.85
CA LEU A 21 1.08 5.74 5.03
C LEU A 21 -0.36 6.14 4.78
N SER A 22 -1.23 5.83 5.73
CA SER A 22 -2.62 6.25 5.71
C SER A 22 -2.94 7.04 6.98
N PRO A 23 -3.75 8.12 6.90
CA PRO A 23 -4.43 8.65 8.06
C PRO A 23 -5.16 7.53 8.80
N GLU A 24 -5.03 7.48 10.12
CA GLU A 24 -5.61 6.40 10.94
C GLU A 24 -7.14 6.37 10.83
N ILE A 25 -7.77 7.53 10.66
CA ILE A 25 -9.23 7.64 10.49
C ILE A 25 -9.74 6.91 9.24
N LEU A 26 -8.93 6.80 8.18
CA LEU A 26 -9.29 6.09 6.95
C LEU A 26 -9.14 4.57 7.08
N LEU A 27 -8.64 4.09 8.21
CA LEU A 27 -8.47 2.66 8.50
C LEU A 27 -9.58 2.12 9.42
N ALA A 28 -10.63 2.89 9.69
CA ALA A 28 -11.65 2.59 10.69
C ALA A 28 -12.40 1.26 10.45
N HIS A 29 -12.47 0.79 9.20
CA HIS A 29 -13.09 -0.49 8.82
C HIS A 29 -12.11 -1.66 8.79
N LEU A 30 -10.82 -1.44 9.06
CA LEU A 30 -9.80 -2.48 9.19
C LEU A 30 -9.52 -2.78 10.67
N ASP A 31 -9.10 -4.02 10.95
CA ASP A 31 -8.54 -4.36 12.26
C ASP A 31 -7.11 -3.79 12.39
N ILE A 32 -7.02 -2.57 12.97
CA ILE A 32 -5.76 -1.84 13.17
C ILE A 32 -5.02 -2.20 14.47
N ASN A 33 -5.63 -3.01 15.33
CA ASN A 33 -5.04 -3.42 16.61
C ASN A 33 -4.34 -4.79 16.51
N ASN A 34 -4.62 -5.52 15.43
CA ASN A 34 -3.93 -6.74 15.08
C ASN A 34 -2.70 -6.44 14.22
N ASN A 35 -1.54 -6.94 14.65
CA ASN A 35 -0.26 -6.76 13.96
C ASN A 35 0.11 -7.98 13.10
N GLU A 36 -0.86 -8.83 12.78
CA GLU A 36 -0.70 -9.95 11.86
C GLU A 36 -1.22 -9.62 10.46
N TRP A 37 -0.89 -10.47 9.49
CA TRP A 37 -1.49 -10.39 8.17
C TRP A 37 -2.91 -10.93 8.21
N LEU A 38 -3.85 -10.12 7.74
CA LEU A 38 -5.28 -10.42 7.70
C LEU A 38 -5.77 -10.44 6.25
N THR A 39 -6.76 -11.28 5.99
CA THR A 39 -7.44 -11.36 4.71
C THR A 39 -8.50 -10.26 4.63
N TYR A 40 -8.47 -9.42 3.59
CA TYR A 40 -9.52 -8.44 3.31
C TYR A 40 -10.62 -9.03 2.42
N ASP A 41 -10.23 -9.74 1.38
CA ASP A 41 -11.09 -10.49 0.45
C ASP A 41 -10.32 -11.74 -0.05
N SER A 42 -10.90 -12.59 -0.89
CA SER A 42 -10.32 -13.89 -1.30
C SER A 42 -8.86 -13.81 -1.78
N ASP A 43 -8.48 -12.68 -2.38
CA ASP A 43 -7.21 -12.52 -3.07
C ASP A 43 -6.27 -11.49 -2.42
N TRP A 44 -6.72 -10.76 -1.39
CA TRP A 44 -5.97 -9.64 -0.81
C TRP A 44 -5.73 -9.80 0.68
N LEU A 45 -4.48 -9.57 1.07
CA LEU A 45 -4.03 -9.51 2.44
C LEU A 45 -3.59 -8.09 2.78
N TYR A 46 -3.81 -7.71 4.04
CA TYR A 46 -3.33 -6.46 4.59
C TYR A 46 -2.69 -6.65 5.96
N LYS A 47 -1.84 -5.71 6.35
CA LYS A 47 -1.28 -5.62 7.70
C LYS A 47 -1.14 -4.16 8.08
N VAL A 48 -1.66 -3.79 9.24
CA VAL A 48 -1.48 -2.45 9.82
C VAL A 48 -0.40 -2.55 10.89
N GLU A 49 0.65 -1.74 10.78
CA GLU A 49 1.69 -1.70 11.82
C GLU A 49 1.17 -1.05 13.10
N LYS A 50 1.84 -1.39 14.21
CA LYS A 50 1.57 -0.75 15.50
C LYS A 50 1.74 0.77 15.40
N LYS A 51 1.02 1.47 16.27
CA LYS A 51 1.07 2.93 16.32
C LYS A 51 2.51 3.39 16.56
N ASP A 52 3.03 4.19 15.64
CA ASP A 52 4.30 4.88 15.80
C ASP A 52 4.03 6.28 16.37
N ILE A 53 4.69 6.61 17.49
CA ILE A 53 4.56 7.92 18.15
C ILE A 53 5.08 9.06 17.27
N THR A 54 5.97 8.76 16.33
CA THR A 54 6.49 9.74 15.36
C THR A 54 5.47 10.08 14.26
N LEU A 55 4.42 9.26 14.12
CA LEU A 55 3.35 9.40 13.14
C LEU A 55 1.98 9.48 13.87
N PRO A 56 1.73 10.52 14.66
CA PRO A 56 0.59 10.57 15.59
C PRO A 56 -0.78 10.48 14.91
N PHE A 57 -0.91 10.85 13.64
CA PHE A 57 -2.18 10.80 12.90
C PHE A 57 -2.22 9.77 11.78
N GLN A 58 -1.12 9.05 11.54
CA GLN A 58 -1.00 8.10 10.45
C GLN A 58 -0.60 6.72 10.96
N ARG A 59 -0.78 5.71 10.13
CA ARG A 59 -0.22 4.37 10.32
C ARG A 59 0.36 3.84 9.02
N ILE A 60 1.35 2.97 9.16
CA ILE A 60 1.88 2.21 8.03
C ILE A 60 0.93 1.05 7.77
N LEU A 61 0.48 0.95 6.52
CA LEU A 61 -0.35 -0.12 6.00
C LEU A 61 0.40 -0.83 4.88
N TYR A 62 0.40 -2.16 4.95
CA TYR A 62 0.88 -3.03 3.88
C TYR A 62 -0.30 -3.75 3.24
N ILE A 63 -0.25 -3.90 1.92
CA ILE A 63 -1.26 -4.60 1.12
C ILE A 63 -0.52 -5.52 0.14
N THR A 64 -0.98 -6.77 0.00
CA THR A 64 -0.47 -7.67 -1.03
C THR A 64 -1.47 -8.75 -1.41
N ASN A 65 -1.37 -9.27 -2.62
CA ASN A 65 -2.10 -10.46 -3.07
C ASN A 65 -1.22 -11.72 -3.14
N ASN A 66 -0.01 -11.67 -2.57
CA ASN A 66 0.94 -12.77 -2.64
C ASN A 66 1.54 -13.09 -1.27
N MET A 67 1.21 -14.26 -0.73
CA MET A 67 1.81 -14.73 0.52
C MET A 67 3.33 -14.87 0.47
N LYS A 68 3.94 -15.14 -0.69
CA LYS A 68 5.41 -15.16 -0.81
C LYS A 68 6.03 -13.78 -0.60
N ASN A 69 5.30 -12.69 -0.90
CA ASN A 69 5.77 -11.34 -0.61
C ASN A 69 5.78 -11.05 0.90
N ILE A 70 4.90 -11.70 1.67
CA ILE A 70 4.88 -11.60 3.14
C ILE A 70 6.19 -12.16 3.73
N GLU A 71 6.65 -13.31 3.22
CA GLU A 71 7.93 -13.91 3.64
C GLU A 71 9.12 -12.99 3.30
N ILE A 72 9.12 -12.38 2.10
CA ILE A 72 10.13 -11.41 1.68
C ILE A 72 10.12 -10.16 2.58
N CYS A 73 8.95 -9.65 2.99
CA CYS A 73 8.86 -8.50 3.88
C CYS A 73 9.30 -8.81 5.30
N ARG A 74 9.01 -10.02 5.81
CA ARG A 74 9.56 -10.51 7.09
C ARG A 74 11.09 -10.59 7.06
N ILE A 75 11.67 -10.90 5.89
CA ILE A 75 13.12 -10.85 5.68
C ILE A 75 13.62 -9.40 5.56
N LYS A 76 12.98 -8.54 4.76
CA LYS A 76 13.37 -7.12 4.61
C LYS A 76 13.27 -6.31 5.91
N GLN A 77 12.30 -6.60 6.79
CA GLN A 77 12.24 -5.99 8.13
C GLN A 77 13.47 -6.31 8.99
N LYS A 78 14.16 -7.45 8.78
CA LYS A 78 15.47 -7.71 9.37
C LYS A 78 16.63 -6.98 8.69
N TYR A 79 16.49 -6.57 7.43
CA TYR A 79 17.52 -5.89 6.63
C TYR A 79 17.36 -4.36 6.54
N LEU A 80 16.29 -3.79 7.12
CA LEU A 80 16.02 -2.35 7.08
C LEU A 80 17.01 -1.48 7.88
N ASN A 81 18.02 -2.07 8.49
CA ASN A 81 19.17 -1.34 9.04
C ASN A 81 20.27 -1.02 8.00
N THR A 82 20.20 -1.48 6.74
CA THR A 82 21.37 -1.35 5.83
C THR A 82 21.13 -0.97 4.37
N GLN A 83 19.92 -0.67 3.89
CA GLN A 83 19.77 -0.28 2.47
C GLN A 83 18.83 0.92 2.22
N LYS A 84 19.42 2.13 2.35
CA LYS A 84 19.12 3.22 1.42
C LYS A 84 19.66 2.84 0.03
N ASN A 85 18.93 3.18 -1.02
CA ASN A 85 19.35 3.16 -2.44
C ASN A 85 19.17 1.86 -3.24
N GLN A 86 17.93 1.39 -3.40
CA GLN A 86 17.57 0.70 -4.64
C GLN A 86 16.39 1.43 -5.30
N ARG A 87 16.74 2.35 -6.19
CA ARG A 87 15.81 3.11 -7.03
C ARG A 87 15.28 2.18 -8.13
N THR A 88 14.12 1.58 -7.93
CA THR A 88 13.40 0.90 -9.01
C THR A 88 12.70 1.93 -9.87
N LEU A 89 13.01 1.96 -11.16
CA LEU A 89 12.31 2.79 -12.15
C LEU A 89 10.83 2.34 -12.20
N PHE A 90 9.92 3.15 -11.66
CA PHE A 90 8.50 2.80 -11.60
C PHE A 90 7.81 3.08 -12.94
N ASN A 91 7.08 2.08 -13.44
CA ASN A 91 6.22 2.21 -14.62
C ASN A 91 4.86 2.76 -14.17
N GLY A 92 4.35 3.83 -14.80
CA GLY A 92 3.10 4.51 -14.43
C GLY A 92 1.88 3.58 -14.31
N ARG A 93 1.82 2.49 -15.08
CA ARG A 93 0.74 1.50 -14.97
C ARG A 93 0.70 0.78 -13.62
N LYS A 94 1.86 0.57 -12.97
CA LYS A 94 1.91 -0.02 -11.61
C LYS A 94 1.29 0.91 -10.57
N LEU A 95 1.54 2.22 -10.70
CA LEU A 95 1.01 3.23 -9.78
C LEU A 95 -0.52 3.32 -9.88
N GLU A 96 -1.07 3.40 -11.10
CA GLU A 96 -2.53 3.44 -11.31
C GLU A 96 -3.23 2.20 -10.74
N THR A 97 -2.62 1.02 -10.94
CA THR A 97 -3.14 -0.24 -10.40
C THR A 97 -3.13 -0.23 -8.88
N ALA A 98 -2.02 0.21 -8.28
CA ALA A 98 -1.90 0.34 -6.84
C ALA A 98 -2.92 1.32 -6.26
N GLN A 99 -3.13 2.48 -6.88
CA GLN A 99 -4.14 3.45 -6.45
C GLN A 99 -5.54 2.84 -6.47
N LYS A 100 -5.92 2.09 -7.52
CA LYS A 100 -7.23 1.40 -7.58
C LYS A 100 -7.39 0.38 -6.44
N ILE A 101 -6.35 -0.39 -6.15
CA ILE A 101 -6.36 -1.38 -5.06
C ILE A 101 -6.51 -0.68 -3.70
N ILE A 102 -5.73 0.38 -3.46
CA ILE A 102 -5.80 1.17 -2.23
C ILE A 102 -7.20 1.74 -2.05
N ARG A 103 -7.80 2.30 -3.11
CA ARG A 103 -9.18 2.83 -3.07
C ARG A 103 -10.18 1.76 -2.70
N ALA A 104 -10.09 0.57 -3.32
CA ALA A 104 -10.99 -0.53 -3.03
C ALA A 104 -10.87 -1.00 -1.58
N ILE A 105 -9.64 -1.28 -1.12
CA ILE A 105 -9.39 -1.79 0.24
C ILE A 105 -9.77 -0.77 1.31
N LEU A 106 -9.48 0.51 1.07
CA LEU A 106 -9.77 1.58 2.03
C LEU A 106 -11.16 2.21 1.84
N ASN A 107 -11.98 1.68 0.92
CA ASN A 107 -13.30 2.20 0.59
C ASN A 107 -13.31 3.73 0.36
N LEU A 108 -12.39 4.19 -0.49
CA LEU A 108 -12.18 5.63 -0.74
C LEU A 108 -12.97 6.10 -1.95
N ALA A 109 -13.46 7.33 -1.88
CA ALA A 109 -13.99 8.04 -3.04
C ALA A 109 -12.89 8.29 -4.08
N ASP A 110 -13.26 8.37 -5.36
CA ASP A 110 -12.33 8.50 -6.50
C ASP A 110 -11.47 9.78 -6.42
N GLU A 111 -12.02 10.85 -5.86
CA GLU A 111 -11.38 12.14 -5.66
C GLU A 111 -10.38 12.18 -4.48
N THR A 112 -10.37 11.14 -3.62
CA THR A 112 -9.45 11.10 -2.47
C THR A 112 -8.01 11.14 -2.96
N PRO A 113 -7.16 12.09 -2.52
CA PRO A 113 -5.79 12.18 -3.01
C PRO A 113 -4.93 11.00 -2.50
N ILE A 114 -4.19 10.39 -3.41
CA ILE A 114 -3.19 9.35 -3.12
C ILE A 114 -1.87 9.79 -3.75
N GLU A 115 -0.93 10.20 -2.91
CA GLU A 115 0.36 10.74 -3.33
C GLU A 115 1.38 9.63 -3.58
N ASP A 116 2.18 9.75 -4.64
CA ASP A 116 3.31 8.88 -4.90
C ASP A 116 4.57 9.42 -4.20
N TRP A 117 5.00 8.75 -3.13
CA TRP A 117 6.22 9.07 -2.38
C TRP A 117 7.32 8.04 -2.61
N THR A 118 7.18 7.17 -3.62
CA THR A 118 8.18 6.14 -3.92
C THR A 118 9.54 6.73 -4.32
N GLN A 119 9.58 8.01 -4.71
CA GLN A 119 10.78 8.70 -5.20
C GLN A 119 11.19 9.94 -4.39
N ASN A 120 10.37 10.43 -3.45
CA ASN A 120 10.56 11.78 -2.88
C ASN A 120 10.50 11.78 -1.36
N ILE A 121 11.67 11.82 -0.70
CA ILE A 121 11.80 11.93 0.77
C ILE A 121 12.87 12.93 1.21
N GLU A 122 13.58 13.56 0.27
CA GLU A 122 14.65 14.50 0.61
C GLU A 122 14.11 15.93 0.49
N ASN A 123 13.89 16.57 1.66
CA ASN A 123 13.51 17.97 1.88
C ASN A 123 12.03 18.26 2.15
N ARG A 124 11.40 17.59 3.13
CA ARG A 124 10.17 18.08 3.75
C ARG A 124 10.40 18.52 5.20
N THR A 125 9.80 19.63 5.57
CA THR A 125 9.76 20.13 6.93
C THR A 125 8.72 19.36 7.74
N LEU A 126 8.90 19.30 9.07
CA LEU A 126 7.94 18.68 9.99
C LEU A 126 6.51 19.25 9.84
N VAL A 127 6.39 20.54 9.49
CA VAL A 127 5.11 21.21 9.24
C VAL A 127 4.44 20.67 7.99
N GLU A 128 5.19 20.46 6.91
CA GLU A 128 4.66 19.85 5.68
C GLU A 128 4.22 18.40 5.90
N ASP A 129 4.93 17.65 6.76
CA ASP A 129 4.54 16.28 7.12
C ASP A 129 3.25 16.24 7.94
N ILE A 130 3.06 17.20 8.86
CA ILE A 130 1.83 17.36 9.64
C ILE A 130 0.68 17.77 8.72
N ILE A 131 0.88 18.74 7.82
CA ILE A 131 -0.16 19.18 6.88
C ILE A 131 -0.55 18.03 5.96
N ALA A 132 0.42 17.26 5.46
CA ALA A 132 0.18 16.10 4.61
C ALA A 132 -0.27 14.85 5.39
N SER A 133 -0.45 14.93 6.72
CA SER A 133 -0.82 13.76 7.54
C SER A 133 -2.25 13.26 7.27
N ASN A 134 -3.07 14.08 6.61
CA ASN A 134 -4.39 13.74 6.10
C ASN A 134 -4.37 13.06 4.73
N HIS A 135 -3.22 12.94 4.07
CA HIS A 135 -3.09 12.32 2.75
C HIS A 135 -2.59 10.88 2.85
N ILE A 136 -3.02 10.05 1.90
CA ILE A 136 -2.47 8.71 1.72
C ILE A 136 -1.21 8.83 0.86
N LYS A 137 -0.12 8.18 1.29
CA LYS A 137 1.19 8.28 0.65
C LYS A 137 1.71 6.89 0.33
N ILE A 138 1.96 6.59 -0.93
CA ILE A 138 2.56 5.32 -1.36
C ILE A 138 4.07 5.41 -1.14
N LEU A 139 4.59 4.56 -0.24
CA LEU A 139 6.02 4.53 0.10
C LEU A 139 6.81 3.57 -0.80
N SER A 140 6.20 2.44 -1.18
CA SER A 140 6.87 1.43 -2.00
C SER A 140 5.86 0.58 -2.75
N LEU A 141 6.23 0.19 -3.96
CA LEU A 141 5.54 -0.79 -4.79
C LEU A 141 6.57 -1.85 -5.22
N VAL A 142 6.28 -3.13 -5.04
CA VAL A 142 7.16 -4.23 -5.51
C VAL A 142 6.35 -5.16 -6.40
#